data_AF-A0A4D7H8T7-F1
#
_entry.id   AF-A0A4D7H8T7-F1
#
_cell.length_a   1.000
_cell.length_b   1.000
_cell.length_c   1.000
_cell.angle_alpha   90.00
_cell.angle_beta   90.00
_cell.angle_gamma   90.00
#
_symmetry.space_group_name_H-M   'P 1'
#
loop_
_entity.id
_entity.type
_entity.pdbx_description
1 polymer ?
#
loop_
_entity_poly.entity_id
_entity_poly.type
_entity_poly.pdbx_seq_one_letter_code
_entity_poly.pdbx_strand_id
1 'polypeptide(L)' 'MAIFYPDEIRDMTPAEREAEIEELETELLNARAVQAAGGAPENPGRIGEIRRTIARIKTIQNEEGDDE' A
#
# COMPACT_ATOMS: atom_id res chain seq x y z
N MET A 1 4.38 -9.56 -7.11
CA MET A 1 4.82 -8.39 -7.91
C MET A 1 4.82 -7.17 -7.00
N ALA A 2 5.64 -6.16 -7.29
CA ALA A 2 5.59 -4.90 -6.54
C ALA A 2 4.50 -4.02 -7.18
N ILE A 3 3.65 -3.39 -6.36
CA ILE A 3 2.70 -2.37 -6.84
C ILE A 3 3.49 -1.10 -7.20
N PHE A 4 4.38 -0.68 -6.28
CA PHE A 4 5.39 0.35 -6.51
C PHE A 4 6.78 -0.14 -6.15
N TYR A 5 7.76 0.21 -6.97
CA TYR A 5 9.18 0.03 -6.71
C TYR A 5 9.70 1.17 -5.80
N PRO A 6 10.78 0.95 -5.04
CA PRO A 6 11.32 1.97 -4.13
C PRO A 6 11.66 3.30 -4.81
N ASP A 7 12.19 3.27 -6.03
CA ASP A 7 12.58 4.48 -6.76
C ASP A 7 11.34 5.32 -7.13
N GLU A 8 10.26 4.67 -7.57
CA GLU A 8 8.99 5.34 -7.87
C GLU A 8 8.39 6.04 -6.64
N ILE A 9 8.52 5.42 -5.46
CA ILE A 9 8.01 6.02 -4.21
C ILE A 9 8.87 7.21 -3.78
N ARG A 10 10.18 7.17 -4.04
CA ARG A 10 11.07 8.31 -3.74
C ARG A 10 10.83 9.49 -4.66
N ASP A 11 10.44 9.24 -5.90
CA ASP A 11 10.06 10.28 -6.86
C ASP A 11 8.72 10.96 -6.52
N MET A 12 7.88 10.34 -5.67
CA MET A 12 6.65 10.95 -5.17
C MET A 12 6.93 12.05 -4.15
N THR A 13 6.10 13.09 -4.17
CA THR A 13 6.02 14.08 -3.09
C THR A 13 5.43 13.47 -1.81
N PRO A 14 5.64 14.09 -0.63
CA PRO A 14 5.07 13.59 0.62
C PRO A 14 3.53 13.44 0.57
N ALA A 15 2.84 14.38 -0.06
CA ALA A 15 1.39 14.35 -0.21
C ALA A 15 0.92 13.21 -1.14
N GLU A 16 1.68 12.90 -2.20
CA GLU A 16 1.38 11.77 -3.08
C GLU A 16 1.58 10.44 -2.35
N ARG A 17 2.64 10.30 -1.54
CA ARG A 17 2.86 9.11 -0.70
C ARG A 17 1.71 8.88 0.28
N GLU A 18 1.24 9.94 0.93
CA GLU A 18 0.11 9.89 1.85
C GLU A 18 -1.17 9.42 1.13
N ALA A 19 -1.48 10.03 -0.03
CA ALA A 19 -2.64 9.67 -0.83
C ALA A 19 -2.59 8.19 -1.28
N GLU A 20 -1.43 7.72 -1.74
CA GLU A 20 -1.22 6.33 -2.15
C GLU A 20 -1.39 5.35 -0.96
N ILE A 21 -0.99 5.73 0.25
CA ILE A 21 -1.26 4.93 1.45
C ILE A 21 -2.76 4.82 1.69
N GLU A 22 -3.51 5.92 1.66
CA GLU A 22 -4.96 5.91 1.88
C GLU A 22 -5.70 5.04 0.84
N GLU A 23 -5.30 5.12 -0.42
CA GLU A 23 -5.86 4.30 -1.49
C GLU A 23 -5.59 2.80 -1.27
N LEU A 24 -4.34 2.45 -0.96
CA LEU A 24 -3.95 1.07 -0.68
C LEU A 24 -4.61 0.51 0.59
N GLU A 25 -4.78 1.31 1.63
CA GLU A 25 -5.50 0.92 2.85
C GLU A 25 -6.99 0.67 2.57
N THR A 26 -7.61 1.50 1.73
CA THR A 26 -8.98 1.30 1.25
C THR A 26 -9.11 0.01 0.45
N GLU A 27 -8.19 -0.25 -0.48
CA GLU A 27 -8.17 -1.50 -1.25
C GLU A 27 -8.02 -2.73 -0.33
N LEU A 28 -7.10 -2.65 0.64
CA LEU A 28 -6.87 -3.71 1.62
C LEU A 28 -8.11 -4.00 2.47
N LEU A 29 -8.83 -2.96 2.90
CA LEU A 29 -10.07 -3.09 3.65
C LEU A 29 -11.12 -3.87 2.84
N ASN A 30 -11.33 -3.48 1.58
CA ASN A 30 -12.27 -4.14 0.69
C ASN A 30 -11.90 -5.61 0.44
N ALA A 31 -10.62 -5.89 0.16
CA ALA A 31 -10.15 -7.26 -0.05
C ALA A 31 -10.36 -8.14 1.20
N ARG A 32 -10.14 -7.60 2.40
CA ARG A 32 -10.41 -8.29 3.67
C ARG A 32 -11.90 -8.50 3.91
N ALA A 33 -12.76 -7.56 3.52
CA ALA A 33 -14.21 -7.70 3.65
C ALA A 33 -14.73 -8.87 2.80
N VAL A 34 -14.26 -9.00 1.56
CA VAL A 34 -14.59 -10.14 0.68
C VAL A 34 -14.12 -11.45 1.30
N GLN A 35 -12.88 -11.51 1.79
CA GLN A 35 -12.33 -12.69 2.45
C GLN A 35 -13.15 -13.08 3.69
N ALA A 36 -13.54 -12.11 4.51
CA ALA A 36 -14.31 -12.33 5.73
C ALA A 36 -15.74 -12.83 5.42
N ALA A 37 -16.33 -12.39 4.31
CA ALA A 37 -17.61 -12.90 3.81
C ALA A 37 -17.52 -14.32 3.22
N GLY A 38 -16.33 -14.95 3.22
CA GLY A 38 -16.09 -16.25 2.61
C GLY A 38 -16.01 -16.21 1.09
N GLY A 39 -15.88 -15.01 0.50
CA GLY A 39 -15.68 -14.84 -0.93
C GLY A 39 -14.30 -15.35 -1.36
N ALA A 40 -14.25 -16.05 -2.48
CA ALA A 40 -12.98 -16.45 -3.09
C ALA A 40 -12.26 -15.20 -3.61
N PRO A 41 -11.00 -14.94 -3.19
CA PRO A 41 -10.25 -13.81 -3.70
C PRO A 41 -9.89 -14.04 -5.17
N GLU A 42 -10.09 -13.03 -6.00
CA GLU A 42 -9.69 -13.06 -7.42
C GLU A 42 -8.18 -13.26 -7.57
N ASN A 43 -7.39 -12.65 -6.66
CA ASN A 43 -5.95 -12.85 -6.56
C ASN A 43 -5.52 -12.99 -5.09
N PRO A 44 -5.21 -14.22 -4.62
CA PRO A 44 -4.75 -14.46 -3.24
C PRO A 44 -3.48 -13.69 -2.86
N GLY A 45 -2.61 -13.39 -3.83
CA GLY A 45 -1.36 -12.67 -3.61
C GLY A 45 -1.56 -11.18 -3.33
N ARG A 46 -2.67 -10.60 -3.79
CA ARG A 46 -2.91 -9.15 -3.79
C ARG A 46 -2.86 -8.53 -2.40
N ILE A 47 -3.48 -9.18 -1.40
CA ILE A 47 -3.44 -8.72 0.00
C ILE A 47 -1.98 -8.58 0.51
N GLY A 48 -1.12 -9.55 0.17
CA GLY A 48 0.28 -9.52 0.56
C GLY A 48 1.07 -8.41 -0.14
N GLU A 49 0.76 -8.17 -1.41
CA GLU A 49 1.38 -7.10 -2.21
C GLU A 49 1.02 -5.72 -1.69
N ILE A 50 -0.26 -5.49 -1.39
CA ILE A 50 -0.75 -4.22 -0.82
C ILE A 50 -0.07 -3.94 0.52
N ARG A 51 -0.11 -4.90 1.46
CA ARG A 51 0.51 -4.75 2.79
C ARG A 51 2.01 -4.42 2.71
N ARG A 52 2.72 -5.07 1.80
CA ARG A 52 4.16 -4.84 1.61
C ARG A 52 4.42 -3.47 0.98
N THR A 53 3.56 -3.01 0.08
CA THR A 53 3.68 -1.70 -0.55
C THR A 53 3.41 -0.59 0.45
N ILE A 54 2.33 -0.66 1.25
CA ILE A 54 2.07 0.28 2.35
C ILE A 54 3.26 0.37 3.31
N ALA A 55 3.80 -0.78 3.73
CA ALA A 55 4.96 -0.80 4.62
C ALA A 55 6.18 -0.13 3.98
N ARG A 56 6.41 -0.32 2.68
CA ARG A 56 7.51 0.31 1.94
C ARG A 56 7.33 1.83 1.86
N ILE A 57 6.13 2.32 1.56
CA ILE A 57 5.86 3.76 1.50
C ILE A 57 6.11 4.39 2.88
N LYS A 58 5.55 3.81 3.95
CA LYS A 58 5.77 4.29 5.33
C LYS A 58 7.25 4.27 5.74
N THR A 59 8.01 3.26 5.31
CA THR A 59 9.47 3.25 5.52
C THR A 59 10.15 4.43 4.81
N ILE A 60 9.78 4.72 3.57
CA ILE A 60 10.37 5.84 2.81
C ILE A 60 9.94 7.19 3.40
N GLN A 61 8.67 7.37 3.82
CA GLN A 61 8.23 8.58 4.52
C GLN A 61 9.12 8.87 5.74
N ASN A 62 9.41 7.84 6.54
CA ASN A 62 10.31 7.96 7.69
C ASN A 62 11.79 8.18 7.28
N GLU A 63 12.25 7.64 6.15
CA GLU A 63 13.60 7.90 5.62
C GLU A 63 13.77 9.35 5.12
N GLU A 64 12.73 9.92 4.52
CA GLU A 64 12.73 11.27 3.91
C GLU A 64 12.37 12.37 4.92
N GLY A 65 11.87 12.00 6.11
CA GLY A 65 11.51 12.94 7.17
C GLY A 65 10.15 13.60 6.94
N ASP A 66 9.22 12.93 6.26
CA ASP A 66 7.89 13.48 5.92
C ASP A 66 7.05 13.82 7.18
N ASP A 67 7.39 13.25 8.34
CA ASP A 67 6.72 13.43 9.64
C ASP A 67 7.29 14.59 10.50
N GLU A 68 8.36 15.27 10.05
CA GLU A 68 9.02 16.40 10.75
C GLU A 68 8.63 17.78 10.19
#